data_AF-A0A1M6M1M6-F1
#
_entry.id   AF-A0A1M6M1M6-F1
#
_cell.length_a   1.000
_cell.length_b   1.000
_cell.length_c   1.000
_cell.angle_alpha   90.00
_cell.angle_beta   90.00
_cell.angle_gamma   90.00
#
_symmetry.space_group_name_H-M   'P 1'
#
loop_
_entity.id
_entity.type
_entity.pdbx_description
1 polymer ?
#
loop_
_entity_poly.entity_id
_entity_poly.type
_entity_poly.pdbx_seq_one_letter_code
_entity_poly.pdbx_strand_id
1 'polypeptide(L)'
;MSKTIYTIDSRDNTMLEVMKQYFKLSDLQMSKEINNMHDILVEQLEKKGISYSALKSVLVPQKKRHEILLVFDTSQIEDEWYGIACHNAVIRLLDKSESHSFLCGDYISKINASQENANDLLYRNLSEHIDLSKIEYKSSEQLFFIYINNVSDRFIDRLRNGLLNFQGFVGIVDVTLSSVLKIYTSSILTNGFIQYHDLILQPSSEHDESFNVEDKNELGYDFAANEFKVRCIYADLFGLFLTYKIERLYFNILDTSDQAMAINSITPVFQRLNTSHIIVTPEKLEYLKQNKGDTMKRIGLSDITPEYLVQKIKENINSNYLFCMEFNDVYQIAKFNIILEINSYKIQLGLKYDYANNTLSLITMY
;
A
#
# COMPACT_ATOMS: atom_id res chain seq x y z
N MET A 1 -25.54 -6.99 5.67
CA MET A 1 -24.51 -7.56 4.77
C MET A 1 -23.16 -7.08 5.30
N SER A 2 -22.09 -7.86 5.20
CA SER A 2 -20.79 -7.32 5.62
C SER A 2 -20.16 -6.52 4.49
N LYS A 3 -19.64 -5.34 4.85
CA LYS A 3 -18.94 -4.45 3.94
C LYS A 3 -17.45 -4.61 4.19
N THR A 4 -16.66 -4.73 3.12
CA THR A 4 -15.20 -4.83 3.23
C THR A 4 -14.58 -3.62 2.56
N ILE A 5 -13.74 -2.91 3.30
CA ILE A 5 -12.88 -1.84 2.82
C ILE A 5 -11.47 -2.43 2.74
N TYR A 6 -10.88 -2.48 1.55
CA TYR A 6 -9.60 -3.15 1.38
C TYR A 6 -8.45 -2.35 1.96
N THR A 7 -8.49 -1.04 1.80
CA THR A 7 -7.46 -0.10 2.23
C THR A 7 -8.12 1.21 2.62
N ILE A 8 -7.53 1.89 3.60
CA ILE A 8 -7.77 3.30 3.88
C ILE A 8 -6.40 3.93 3.99
N ASP A 9 -6.12 4.89 3.13
CA ASP A 9 -4.95 5.73 3.23
C ASP A 9 -5.37 7.11 3.75
N SER A 10 -5.23 7.28 5.06
CA SER A 10 -5.41 8.56 5.76
C SER A 10 -4.09 9.13 6.26
N ARG A 11 -2.99 8.47 5.87
CA ARG A 11 -1.63 8.83 6.22
C ARG A 11 -1.10 9.83 5.21
N ASP A 12 -1.29 9.53 3.93
CA ASP A 12 -0.84 10.37 2.83
C ASP A 12 -2.00 11.24 2.29
N ASN A 13 -3.24 10.97 2.75
CA ASN A 13 -4.42 11.82 2.56
C ASN A 13 -4.94 12.35 3.90
N THR A 14 -4.70 13.64 4.16
CA THR A 14 -5.04 14.30 5.44
C THR A 14 -6.51 14.73 5.55
N MET A 15 -7.33 14.55 4.50
CA MET A 15 -8.72 15.02 4.44
C MET A 15 -9.54 14.56 5.65
N LEU A 16 -9.50 13.27 6.00
CA LEU A 16 -10.30 12.74 7.11
C LEU A 16 -9.88 13.32 8.47
N GLU A 17 -8.58 13.53 8.66
CA GLU A 17 -8.06 14.15 9.88
C GLU A 17 -8.52 15.60 10.00
N VAL A 18 -8.34 16.38 8.93
CA VAL A 18 -8.75 17.78 8.86
C VAL A 18 -10.25 17.90 9.08
N MET A 19 -11.05 17.08 8.40
CA MET A 19 -12.50 17.05 8.55
C MET A 19 -12.91 16.75 9.99
N LYS A 20 -12.31 15.73 10.62
CA LYS A 20 -12.59 15.38 12.01
C LYS A 20 -12.29 16.54 12.96
N GLN A 21 -11.11 17.16 12.82
CA GLN A 21 -10.67 18.24 13.69
C GLN A 21 -11.50 19.52 13.50
N TYR A 22 -11.72 19.92 12.24
CA TYR A 22 -12.42 21.16 11.90
C TYR A 22 -13.91 21.11 12.30
N PHE A 23 -14.61 20.04 11.94
CA PHE A 23 -16.04 19.88 12.26
C PHE A 23 -16.29 19.24 13.63
N LYS A 24 -15.23 18.90 14.38
CA LYS A 24 -15.29 18.26 15.72
C LYS A 24 -16.13 16.98 15.71
N LEU A 25 -15.92 16.14 14.70
CA LEU A 25 -16.68 14.91 14.51
C LEU A 25 -16.28 13.86 15.56
N SER A 26 -17.28 13.21 16.15
CA SER A 26 -17.11 12.02 16.98
C SER A 26 -16.66 10.81 16.15
N ASP A 27 -16.12 9.78 16.81
CA ASP A 27 -15.76 8.50 16.17
C ASP A 27 -16.94 7.87 15.43
N LEU A 28 -18.14 7.91 16.03
CA LEU A 28 -19.36 7.43 15.39
C LEU A 28 -19.70 8.22 14.12
N GLN A 29 -19.53 9.55 14.12
CA GLN A 29 -19.75 10.37 12.93
C GLN A 29 -18.71 10.07 11.86
N MET A 30 -17.44 9.93 12.23
CA MET A 30 -16.37 9.53 11.31
C MET A 30 -16.61 8.16 10.70
N SER A 31 -17.08 7.20 11.51
CA SER A 31 -17.43 5.87 11.04
C SER A 31 -18.50 5.90 9.95
N LYS A 32 -19.55 6.72 10.15
CA LYS A 32 -20.59 6.93 9.14
C LYS A 32 -20.04 7.61 7.89
N GLU A 33 -19.23 8.65 8.06
CA GLU A 33 -18.68 9.41 6.93
C GLU A 33 -17.77 8.56 6.04
N ILE A 34 -16.81 7.85 6.65
CA ILE A 34 -15.93 6.93 5.92
C ILE A 34 -16.73 5.88 5.17
N ASN A 35 -17.77 5.32 5.79
CA ASN A 35 -18.62 4.34 5.13
C ASN A 35 -19.43 4.97 3.98
N ASN A 36 -20.02 6.14 4.15
CA ASN A 36 -20.73 6.85 3.09
C ASN A 36 -19.81 7.13 1.90
N MET A 37 -18.59 7.64 2.15
CA MET A 37 -17.60 7.89 1.10
C MET A 37 -17.24 6.60 0.34
N HIS A 38 -17.08 5.48 1.05
CA HIS A 38 -16.86 4.19 0.41
C HIS A 38 -18.06 3.72 -0.42
N ASP A 39 -19.30 3.99 0.00
CA ASP A 39 -20.48 3.64 -0.81
C ASP A 39 -20.53 4.45 -2.10
N ILE A 40 -20.18 5.74 -2.05
CA ILE A 40 -20.05 6.61 -3.23
C ILE A 40 -18.98 6.06 -4.19
N LEU A 41 -17.83 5.62 -3.66
CA LEU A 41 -16.78 5.01 -4.47
C LEU A 41 -17.28 3.73 -5.17
N VAL A 42 -17.93 2.84 -4.44
CA VAL A 42 -18.47 1.59 -5.00
C VAL A 42 -19.46 1.90 -6.11
N GLU A 43 -20.36 2.87 -5.90
CA GLU A 43 -21.32 3.29 -6.92
C GLU A 43 -20.60 3.88 -8.17
N GLN A 44 -19.55 4.69 -7.99
CA GLN A 44 -18.76 5.21 -9.12
C GLN A 44 -18.08 4.09 -9.92
N LEU A 45 -17.49 3.12 -9.23
CA LEU A 45 -16.85 1.97 -9.86
C LEU A 45 -17.88 1.11 -10.62
N GLU A 46 -19.04 0.85 -10.02
CA GLU A 46 -20.12 0.08 -10.63
C GLU A 46 -20.66 0.75 -11.90
N LYS A 47 -20.87 2.07 -11.89
CA LYS A 47 -21.25 2.85 -13.09
C LYS A 47 -20.23 2.74 -14.21
N LYS A 48 -18.95 2.51 -13.88
CA LYS A 48 -17.84 2.31 -14.82
C LYS A 48 -17.60 0.83 -15.17
N GLY A 49 -18.44 -0.07 -14.66
CA GLY A 49 -18.37 -1.51 -14.91
C GLY A 49 -17.29 -2.26 -14.13
N ILE A 50 -16.81 -1.69 -13.03
CA ILE A 50 -15.73 -2.24 -12.20
C ILE A 50 -16.32 -2.65 -10.85
N SER A 51 -16.16 -3.92 -10.46
CA SER A 51 -16.47 -4.32 -9.08
C SER A 51 -15.33 -3.93 -8.15
N TYR A 52 -15.63 -3.23 -7.05
CA TYR A 52 -14.61 -2.92 -6.02
C TYR A 52 -13.89 -4.18 -5.53
N SER A 53 -14.62 -5.30 -5.39
CA SER A 53 -14.05 -6.59 -4.96
C SER A 53 -12.96 -7.14 -5.89
N ALA A 54 -13.01 -6.79 -7.18
CA ALA A 54 -12.06 -7.22 -8.18
C ALA A 54 -10.69 -6.53 -8.01
N LEU A 55 -10.66 -5.35 -7.39
CA LEU A 55 -9.45 -4.57 -7.15
C LEU A 55 -8.67 -5.04 -5.91
N LYS A 56 -9.17 -6.00 -5.14
CA LYS A 56 -8.47 -6.52 -3.95
C LYS A 56 -7.00 -6.82 -4.20
N SER A 57 -6.69 -7.46 -5.34
CA SER A 57 -5.33 -7.90 -5.67
C SER A 57 -4.31 -6.77 -5.85
N VAL A 58 -4.76 -5.55 -6.14
CA VAL A 58 -3.90 -4.36 -6.31
C VAL A 58 -3.91 -3.44 -5.10
N LEU A 59 -4.89 -3.61 -4.20
CA LEU A 59 -5.07 -2.75 -3.02
C LEU A 59 -4.44 -3.32 -1.74
N VAL A 60 -4.17 -4.63 -1.69
CA VAL A 60 -3.62 -5.27 -0.49
C VAL A 60 -2.41 -6.15 -0.81
N PRO A 61 -1.47 -6.36 0.14
CA PRO A 61 -0.32 -7.22 -0.04
C PRO A 61 -0.73 -8.63 -0.49
N GLN A 62 -0.03 -9.16 -1.50
CA GLN A 62 -0.23 -10.53 -1.99
C GLN A 62 0.92 -11.44 -1.58
N LYS A 63 0.58 -12.67 -1.22
CA LYS A 63 1.58 -13.69 -0.93
C LYS A 63 2.32 -14.08 -2.21
N LYS A 64 3.62 -14.38 -2.07
CA LYS A 64 4.49 -14.85 -3.15
C LYS A 64 4.56 -13.88 -4.34
N ARG A 65 4.32 -12.59 -4.07
CA ARG A 65 4.49 -11.52 -5.01
C ARG A 65 5.47 -10.52 -4.43
N HIS A 66 6.15 -9.81 -5.31
CA HIS A 66 7.16 -8.84 -4.91
C HIS A 66 6.55 -7.44 -4.91
N GLU A 67 7.18 -6.57 -4.13
CA GLU A 67 7.05 -5.13 -4.27
C GLU A 67 8.39 -4.62 -4.78
N ILE A 68 8.36 -3.81 -5.84
CA ILE A 68 9.59 -3.34 -6.49
C ILE A 68 9.61 -1.82 -6.60
N LEU A 69 10.83 -1.29 -6.62
CA LEU A 69 11.13 0.10 -6.93
C LEU A 69 11.97 0.15 -8.20
N LEU A 70 11.47 0.78 -9.24
CA LEU A 70 12.25 1.15 -10.42
C LEU A 70 12.95 2.46 -10.13
N VAL A 71 14.25 2.52 -10.43
CA VAL A 71 15.09 3.68 -10.17
C VAL A 71 15.56 4.28 -11.49
N PHE A 72 15.32 5.57 -11.65
CA PHE A 72 15.71 6.36 -12.81
C PHE A 72 16.59 7.54 -12.39
N ASP A 73 17.65 7.81 -13.15
CA ASP A 73 18.48 9.00 -13.06
C ASP A 73 17.95 10.05 -14.04
N THR A 74 17.26 11.06 -13.51
CA THR A 74 16.62 12.12 -14.29
C THR A 74 17.64 13.03 -14.96
N SER A 75 18.88 13.10 -14.47
CA SER A 75 19.95 13.90 -15.10
C SER A 75 20.36 13.38 -16.48
N GLN A 76 20.01 12.13 -16.79
CA GLN A 76 20.27 11.50 -18.08
C GLN A 76 19.06 11.58 -19.03
N ILE A 77 17.92 12.10 -18.58
CA ILE A 77 16.69 12.15 -19.37
C ILE A 77 16.56 13.55 -19.97
N GLU A 78 16.48 13.62 -21.30
CA GLU A 78 16.39 14.91 -22.01
C GLU A 78 15.03 15.60 -21.86
N ASP A 79 13.97 14.84 -21.59
CA ASP A 79 12.61 15.34 -21.43
C ASP A 79 12.45 16.06 -20.09
N GLU A 80 12.05 17.35 -20.13
CA GLU A 80 11.73 18.14 -18.93
C GLU A 80 10.60 17.49 -18.10
N TRP A 81 9.74 16.70 -18.76
CA TRP A 81 8.70 15.88 -18.12
C TRP A 81 9.18 14.44 -17.96
N TYR A 82 10.36 14.25 -17.36
CA TYR A 82 10.99 12.94 -17.17
C TYR A 82 10.05 11.89 -16.55
N GLY A 83 9.09 12.31 -15.70
CA GLY A 83 8.09 11.43 -15.12
C GLY A 83 7.20 10.77 -16.18
N ILE A 84 6.77 11.52 -17.20
CA ILE A 84 6.02 10.99 -18.35
C ILE A 84 6.90 10.02 -19.14
N ALA A 85 8.15 10.40 -19.43
CA ALA A 85 9.07 9.55 -20.18
C ALA A 85 9.31 8.19 -19.48
N CYS A 86 9.57 8.22 -18.18
CA CYS A 86 9.76 7.01 -17.36
C CYS A 86 8.50 6.13 -17.34
N HIS A 87 7.32 6.72 -17.09
CA HIS A 87 6.07 5.95 -17.10
C HIS A 87 5.75 5.38 -18.47
N ASN A 88 5.95 6.12 -19.56
CA ASN A 88 5.69 5.62 -20.91
C ASN A 88 6.66 4.48 -21.30
N ALA A 89 7.87 4.46 -20.75
CA ALA A 89 8.78 3.33 -20.91
C ALA A 89 8.25 2.08 -20.17
N VAL A 90 7.71 2.25 -18.96
CA VAL A 90 7.10 1.16 -18.18
C VAL A 90 5.79 0.67 -18.78
N ILE A 91 4.90 1.59 -19.21
CA ILE A 91 3.56 1.29 -19.76
C ILE A 91 3.66 0.39 -20.99
N ARG A 92 4.67 0.62 -21.85
CA ARG A 92 4.95 -0.22 -23.02
C ARG A 92 5.26 -1.68 -22.69
N LEU A 93 5.64 -1.97 -21.46
CA LEU A 93 6.00 -3.29 -20.99
C LEU A 93 4.87 -3.95 -20.19
N LEU A 94 3.76 -3.26 -19.95
CA LEU A 94 2.65 -3.80 -19.16
C LEU A 94 1.91 -4.92 -19.91
N ASP A 95 1.45 -5.89 -19.13
CA ASP A 95 0.67 -7.02 -19.61
C ASP A 95 -0.78 -6.85 -19.19
N LYS A 96 -1.71 -6.85 -20.14
CA LYS A 96 -3.15 -6.70 -19.85
C LYS A 96 -3.75 -7.91 -19.11
N SER A 97 -3.00 -8.99 -18.92
CA SER A 97 -3.42 -10.11 -18.05
C SER A 97 -3.08 -9.87 -16.57
N GLU A 98 -2.25 -8.87 -16.26
CA GLU A 98 -1.79 -8.55 -14.91
C GLU A 98 -2.46 -7.29 -14.36
N SER A 99 -2.30 -7.06 -13.06
CA SER A 99 -2.92 -5.94 -12.34
C SER A 99 -1.99 -5.48 -11.23
N HIS A 100 -1.74 -4.18 -11.16
CA HIS A 100 -0.78 -3.56 -10.25
C HIS A 100 -1.22 -2.15 -9.84
N SER A 101 -0.79 -1.70 -8.66
CA SER A 101 -0.83 -0.31 -8.23
C SER A 101 0.54 0.32 -8.43
N PHE A 102 0.54 1.55 -8.94
CA PHE A 102 1.73 2.34 -9.24
C PHE A 102 1.75 3.59 -8.37
N LEU A 103 2.85 3.79 -7.67
CA LEU A 103 3.17 5.03 -6.96
C LEU A 103 4.48 5.57 -7.53
N CYS A 104 4.69 6.88 -7.50
CA CYS A 104 5.90 7.48 -8.05
C CYS A 104 6.29 8.77 -7.33
N GLY A 105 7.51 9.22 -7.56
CA GLY A 105 7.98 10.48 -7.01
C GLY A 105 9.48 10.61 -7.05
N ASP A 106 9.95 11.84 -6.89
CA ASP A 106 11.37 12.13 -6.72
C ASP A 106 11.87 11.69 -5.35
N TYR A 107 13.16 11.42 -5.26
CA TYR A 107 13.82 11.33 -3.98
C TYR A 107 13.90 12.71 -3.30
N ILE A 108 13.51 12.80 -2.02
CA ILE A 108 13.45 14.07 -1.26
C ILE A 108 14.44 14.08 -0.10
N SER A 109 15.64 14.63 -0.31
CA SER A 109 16.76 14.58 0.65
C SER A 109 16.49 15.20 2.03
N LYS A 110 15.51 16.11 2.13
CA LYS A 110 15.30 16.99 3.29
C LYS A 110 14.46 16.39 4.43
N ILE A 111 14.07 15.13 4.35
CA ILE A 111 13.12 14.56 5.32
C ILE A 111 13.79 14.19 6.65
N ASN A 112 15.11 13.95 6.74
CA ASN A 112 15.70 13.43 7.99
C ASN A 112 17.18 13.74 8.31
N ALA A 113 17.90 14.59 7.58
CA ALA A 113 19.27 14.94 7.97
C ALA A 113 19.79 16.23 7.31
N SER A 114 20.98 16.70 7.72
CA SER A 114 21.79 17.56 6.88
C SER A 114 22.01 16.90 5.50
N GLN A 115 22.08 17.70 4.44
CA GLN A 115 22.11 17.22 3.05
C GLN A 115 23.20 16.16 2.78
N GLU A 116 24.37 16.27 3.43
CA GLU A 116 25.47 15.30 3.34
C GLU A 116 25.08 13.90 3.87
N ASN A 117 24.29 13.83 4.94
CA ASN A 117 23.88 12.56 5.54
C ASN A 117 22.77 11.86 4.75
N ALA A 118 21.91 12.61 4.05
CA ALA A 118 20.83 12.05 3.23
C ALA A 118 21.37 11.38 1.95
N ASN A 119 22.33 12.03 1.29
CA ASN A 119 23.00 11.49 0.10
C ASN A 119 23.73 10.17 0.42
N ASP A 120 24.48 10.14 1.51
CA ASP A 120 25.22 8.95 1.95
C ASP A 120 24.29 7.80 2.36
N LEU A 121 23.21 8.11 3.08
CA LEU A 121 22.25 7.09 3.50
C LEU A 121 21.54 6.48 2.30
N LEU A 122 21.06 7.29 1.35
CA LEU A 122 20.43 6.75 0.14
C LEU A 122 21.40 5.91 -0.67
N TYR A 123 22.61 6.44 -0.92
CA TYR A 123 23.62 5.76 -1.71
C TYR A 123 23.97 4.39 -1.11
N ARG A 124 24.12 4.30 0.21
CA ARG A 124 24.34 3.02 0.90
C ARG A 124 23.16 2.06 0.73
N ASN A 125 21.94 2.51 0.97
CA ASN A 125 20.76 1.65 0.86
C ASN A 125 20.53 1.17 -0.58
N LEU A 126 20.74 2.02 -1.59
CA LEU A 126 20.58 1.64 -2.99
C LEU A 126 21.73 0.73 -3.45
N SER A 127 22.97 1.00 -3.04
CA SER A 127 24.13 0.20 -3.50
C SER A 127 24.13 -1.25 -3.01
N GLU A 128 23.35 -1.57 -1.97
CA GLU A 128 23.07 -2.95 -1.55
C GLU A 128 22.21 -3.73 -2.57
N HIS A 129 21.49 -3.03 -3.44
CA HIS A 129 20.50 -3.62 -4.35
C HIS A 129 20.81 -3.40 -5.84
N ILE A 130 21.42 -2.26 -6.19
CA ILE A 130 21.72 -1.87 -7.57
C ILE A 130 23.15 -1.39 -7.70
N ASP A 131 23.75 -1.65 -8.86
CA ASP A 131 25.09 -1.19 -9.18
C ASP A 131 25.10 0.29 -9.57
N LEU A 132 25.27 1.15 -8.56
CA LEU A 132 25.33 2.60 -8.71
C LEU A 132 26.60 3.09 -9.43
N SER A 133 27.60 2.22 -9.69
CA SER A 133 28.78 2.64 -10.46
C SER A 133 28.46 2.99 -11.92
N LYS A 134 27.25 2.62 -12.38
CA LYS A 134 26.74 2.90 -13.72
C LYS A 134 26.23 4.33 -13.92
N ILE A 135 26.12 5.11 -12.84
CA ILE A 135 25.66 6.50 -12.90
C ILE A 135 26.70 7.44 -12.29
N GLU A 136 26.75 8.67 -12.81
CA GLU A 136 27.48 9.75 -12.17
C GLU A 136 26.59 10.33 -11.06
N TYR A 137 26.67 9.75 -9.87
CA TYR A 137 25.87 10.18 -8.73
C TYR A 137 26.38 11.54 -8.20
N LYS A 138 25.62 12.61 -8.47
CA LYS A 138 25.91 13.99 -8.03
C LYS A 138 25.07 14.40 -6.83
N SER A 139 23.80 13.99 -6.83
CA SER A 139 22.84 14.29 -5.78
C SER A 139 21.80 13.19 -5.70
N SER A 140 21.32 12.90 -4.50
CA SER A 140 20.18 12.00 -4.32
C SER A 140 18.90 12.49 -5.01
N GLU A 141 18.72 13.81 -5.13
CA GLU A 141 17.57 14.46 -5.77
C GLU A 141 17.54 14.28 -7.30
N GLN A 142 18.57 13.65 -7.91
CA GLN A 142 18.55 13.28 -9.33
C GLN A 142 17.77 11.98 -9.58
N LEU A 143 17.31 11.30 -8.53
CA LEU A 143 16.65 10.01 -8.65
C LEU A 143 15.13 10.14 -8.62
N PHE A 144 14.49 9.55 -9.63
CA PHE A 144 13.05 9.37 -9.71
C PHE A 144 12.70 7.90 -9.52
N PHE A 145 11.60 7.64 -8.83
CA PHE A 145 11.16 6.29 -8.51
C PHE A 145 9.77 5.98 -9.06
N ILE A 146 9.60 4.74 -9.52
CA ILE A 146 8.28 4.13 -9.76
C ILE A 146 8.19 2.87 -8.91
N TYR A 147 7.28 2.87 -7.94
CA TYR A 147 6.97 1.73 -7.10
C TYR A 147 5.80 0.94 -7.69
N ILE A 148 5.94 -0.39 -7.71
CA ILE A 148 4.93 -1.31 -8.24
C ILE A 148 4.70 -2.44 -7.25
N ASN A 149 3.44 -2.66 -6.86
CA ASN A 149 3.10 -3.75 -5.94
C ASN A 149 2.74 -5.07 -6.65
N ASN A 150 2.83 -6.15 -5.88
CA ASN A 150 2.31 -7.47 -6.22
C ASN A 150 2.79 -8.05 -7.57
N VAL A 151 4.05 -7.82 -7.93
CA VAL A 151 4.64 -8.29 -9.20
C VAL A 151 5.11 -9.76 -9.14
N SER A 152 5.13 -10.43 -10.31
CA SER A 152 5.78 -11.75 -10.47
C SER A 152 7.25 -11.61 -10.82
N ASP A 153 8.04 -12.68 -10.61
CA ASP A 153 9.40 -12.80 -11.16
C ASP A 153 9.43 -12.53 -12.67
N ARG A 154 8.46 -13.09 -13.41
CA ARG A 154 8.33 -12.90 -14.86
C ARG A 154 8.14 -11.43 -15.23
N PHE A 155 7.34 -10.70 -14.45
CA PHE A 155 7.13 -9.27 -14.68
C PHE A 155 8.40 -8.47 -14.37
N ILE A 156 9.12 -8.80 -13.31
CA ILE A 156 10.41 -8.19 -12.99
C ILE A 156 11.40 -8.39 -14.14
N ASP A 157 11.52 -9.61 -14.67
CA ASP A 157 12.42 -9.90 -15.78
C ASP A 157 12.03 -9.14 -17.05
N ARG A 158 10.73 -9.01 -17.32
CA ARG A 158 10.21 -8.23 -18.44
C ARG A 158 10.61 -6.75 -18.32
N LEU A 159 10.42 -6.15 -17.15
CA LEU A 159 10.84 -4.77 -16.88
C LEU A 159 12.35 -4.61 -16.99
N ARG A 160 13.13 -5.50 -16.39
CA ARG A 160 14.59 -5.46 -16.42
C ARG A 160 15.13 -5.48 -17.85
N ASN A 161 14.59 -6.36 -18.69
CA ASN A 161 15.04 -6.49 -20.08
C ASN A 161 14.52 -5.34 -20.96
N GLY A 162 13.27 -4.92 -20.77
CA GLY A 162 12.65 -3.86 -21.57
C GLY A 162 13.21 -2.47 -21.28
N LEU A 163 13.64 -2.21 -20.04
CA LEU A 163 14.19 -0.91 -19.62
C LEU A 163 15.72 -0.84 -19.75
N LEU A 164 16.41 -1.94 -20.07
CA LEU A 164 17.88 -1.99 -20.08
C LEU A 164 18.52 -0.90 -20.95
N ASN A 165 17.87 -0.53 -22.06
CA ASN A 165 18.35 0.48 -23.00
C ASN A 165 17.63 1.84 -22.85
N PHE A 166 16.75 1.99 -21.87
CA PHE A 166 16.12 3.27 -21.59
C PHE A 166 17.13 4.19 -20.91
N GLN A 167 17.41 5.33 -21.54
CA GLN A 167 18.35 6.30 -21.01
C GLN A 167 17.85 6.83 -19.65
N GLY A 168 18.72 6.75 -18.63
CA GLY A 168 18.36 7.06 -17.25
C GLY A 168 17.86 5.88 -16.43
N PHE A 169 17.56 4.71 -16.99
CA PHE A 169 17.22 3.55 -16.15
C PHE A 169 18.45 3.03 -15.37
N VAL A 170 18.36 3.00 -14.04
CA VAL A 170 19.46 2.58 -13.15
C VAL A 170 19.30 1.12 -12.74
N GLY A 171 18.10 0.71 -12.38
CA GLY A 171 17.82 -0.66 -11.95
C GLY A 171 16.49 -0.88 -11.25
N ILE A 172 16.31 -2.10 -10.75
CA ILE A 172 15.13 -2.55 -10.00
C ILE A 172 15.59 -2.98 -8.62
N VAL A 173 14.95 -2.45 -7.58
CA VAL A 173 15.15 -2.85 -6.18
C VAL A 173 13.94 -3.66 -5.71
N ASP A 174 14.19 -4.82 -5.11
CA ASP A 174 13.15 -5.56 -4.39
C ASP A 174 12.97 -4.94 -2.99
N VAL A 175 11.79 -4.37 -2.76
CA VAL A 175 11.37 -3.76 -1.49
C VAL A 175 10.20 -4.53 -0.88
N THR A 176 10.14 -5.85 -1.13
CA THR A 176 9.11 -6.72 -0.56
C THR A 176 9.19 -6.67 0.96
N LEU A 177 10.35 -6.97 1.54
CA LEU A 177 10.54 -6.95 2.99
C LEU A 177 10.81 -5.53 3.51
N SER A 178 10.57 -5.33 4.81
CA SER A 178 10.87 -4.09 5.50
C SER A 178 12.36 -3.75 5.40
N SER A 179 12.65 -2.53 4.95
CA SER A 179 14.00 -1.97 4.84
C SER A 179 13.95 -0.47 5.10
N VAL A 180 15.10 0.14 5.38
CA VAL A 180 15.20 1.60 5.51
C VAL A 180 14.72 2.29 4.23
N LEU A 181 15.06 1.72 3.07
CA LEU A 181 14.59 2.22 1.77
C LEU A 181 13.06 2.15 1.67
N LYS A 182 12.42 1.01 1.99
CA LYS A 182 10.96 0.86 1.93
C LYS A 182 10.24 1.86 2.83
N ILE A 183 10.73 2.01 4.07
CA ILE A 183 10.19 2.97 5.04
C ILE A 183 10.31 4.39 4.48
N TYR A 184 11.45 4.73 3.90
CA TYR A 184 11.65 6.05 3.32
C TYR A 184 10.73 6.29 2.11
N THR A 185 10.68 5.36 1.14
CA THR A 185 9.84 5.48 -0.05
C THR A 185 8.36 5.59 0.29
N SER A 186 7.91 4.93 1.36
CA SER A 186 6.53 5.02 1.85
C SER A 186 6.12 6.43 2.33
N SER A 187 7.04 7.38 2.39
CA SER A 187 6.80 8.76 2.87
C SER A 187 6.99 9.82 1.78
N ILE A 188 7.47 9.45 0.60
CA ILE A 188 7.79 10.39 -0.49
C ILE A 188 7.03 10.13 -1.79
N LEU A 189 6.58 8.89 -2.00
CA LEU A 189 5.89 8.54 -3.23
C LEU A 189 4.43 8.96 -3.14
N THR A 190 3.93 9.52 -4.24
CA THR A 190 2.53 9.90 -4.41
C THR A 190 1.80 8.86 -5.25
N ASN A 191 0.47 8.95 -5.19
CA ASN A 191 -0.42 8.02 -5.88
C ASN A 191 -0.37 8.28 -7.38
N GLY A 192 -0.02 7.25 -8.15
CA GLY A 192 -0.09 7.27 -9.61
C GLY A 192 -1.43 6.72 -10.08
N PHE A 193 -1.40 5.51 -10.64
CA PHE A 193 -2.56 4.85 -11.21
C PHE A 193 -2.61 3.37 -10.80
N ILE A 194 -3.75 2.74 -11.04
CA ILE A 194 -3.92 1.29 -10.96
C ILE A 194 -4.07 0.75 -12.37
N GLN A 195 -3.29 -0.28 -12.69
CA GLN A 195 -3.61 -1.17 -13.79
C GLN A 195 -4.51 -2.30 -13.26
N TYR A 196 -5.68 -2.47 -13.88
CA TYR A 196 -6.52 -3.64 -13.70
C TYR A 196 -6.82 -4.24 -15.07
N HIS A 197 -6.04 -5.26 -15.45
CA HIS A 197 -6.08 -5.84 -16.78
C HIS A 197 -5.83 -4.82 -17.90
N ASP A 198 -6.79 -4.63 -18.82
CA ASP A 198 -6.75 -3.63 -19.88
C ASP A 198 -7.27 -2.24 -19.44
N LEU A 199 -7.63 -2.08 -18.17
CA LEU A 199 -8.09 -0.82 -17.60
C LEU A 199 -6.98 -0.12 -16.82
N ILE A 200 -6.97 1.20 -16.91
CA ILE A 200 -6.19 2.08 -16.05
C ILE A 200 -7.17 2.90 -15.23
N LEU A 201 -7.13 2.74 -13.91
CA LEU A 201 -7.85 3.60 -12.99
C LEU A 201 -6.90 4.70 -12.52
N GLN A 202 -7.37 5.95 -12.56
CA GLN A 202 -6.59 7.10 -12.11
C GLN A 202 -7.48 8.10 -11.36
N PRO A 203 -6.91 8.97 -10.52
CA PRO A 203 -7.67 10.08 -9.95
C PRO A 203 -8.16 11.03 -11.05
N SER A 204 -9.32 11.64 -10.78
CA SER A 204 -9.85 12.76 -11.54
C SER A 204 -8.96 14.00 -11.39
N SER A 205 -9.24 15.05 -12.15
CA SER A 205 -8.63 16.34 -11.87
C SER A 205 -9.15 16.86 -10.52
N GLU A 206 -8.33 17.63 -9.80
CA GLU A 206 -8.73 18.29 -8.54
C GLU A 206 -9.81 19.37 -8.76
N HIS A 207 -10.11 19.71 -10.02
CA HIS A 207 -11.10 20.71 -10.41
C HIS A 207 -12.47 20.12 -10.74
N ASP A 208 -12.62 18.80 -10.67
CA ASP A 208 -13.91 18.16 -10.89
C ASP A 208 -14.82 18.39 -9.68
N GLU A 209 -15.77 19.31 -9.82
CA GLU A 209 -16.72 19.67 -8.74
C GLU A 209 -17.79 18.60 -8.46
N SER A 210 -17.72 17.44 -9.11
CA SER A 210 -18.77 16.42 -9.03
C SER A 210 -18.24 14.99 -8.97
N PHE A 211 -19.02 14.12 -8.32
CA PHE A 211 -18.79 12.68 -8.31
C PHE A 211 -19.07 11.99 -9.66
N ASN A 212 -19.56 12.72 -10.67
CA ASN A 212 -19.78 12.19 -12.02
C ASN A 212 -18.60 12.54 -12.93
N VAL A 213 -17.46 11.92 -12.65
CA VAL A 213 -16.19 12.21 -13.32
C VAL A 213 -16.15 11.60 -14.72
N GLU A 214 -15.77 12.41 -15.71
CA GLU A 214 -15.52 11.97 -17.08
C GLU A 214 -14.21 11.17 -17.20
N ASP A 215 -14.19 10.16 -18.08
CA ASP A 215 -12.98 9.37 -18.33
C ASP A 215 -12.05 10.11 -19.30
N LYS A 216 -11.08 10.84 -18.74
CA LYS A 216 -10.05 11.58 -19.48
C LYS A 216 -8.67 11.19 -18.98
N ASN A 217 -7.69 11.12 -19.87
CA ASN A 217 -6.32 10.83 -19.49
C ASN A 217 -5.63 12.06 -18.88
N GLU A 218 -5.96 12.36 -17.62
CA GLU A 218 -5.39 13.47 -16.84
C GLU A 218 -3.86 13.35 -16.62
N LEU A 219 -3.32 12.13 -16.55
CA LEU A 219 -1.87 11.92 -16.35
C LEU A 219 -1.04 12.18 -17.62
N GLY A 220 -1.67 12.23 -18.79
CA GLY A 220 -0.97 12.48 -20.06
C GLY A 220 -0.07 11.33 -20.55
N TYR A 221 -0.13 10.15 -19.92
CA TYR A 221 0.68 8.99 -20.31
C TYR A 221 0.14 8.28 -21.57
N ASP A 222 0.97 7.46 -22.20
CA ASP A 222 0.67 6.76 -23.47
C ASP A 222 -0.29 5.56 -23.31
N PHE A 223 -1.29 5.64 -22.43
CA PHE A 223 -2.23 4.54 -22.16
C PHE A 223 -2.97 4.10 -23.41
N ALA A 224 -3.56 5.03 -24.16
CA ALA A 224 -4.33 4.72 -25.36
C ALA A 224 -3.44 4.15 -26.48
N ALA A 225 -2.21 4.64 -26.63
CA ALA A 225 -1.24 4.13 -27.58
C ALA A 225 -0.81 2.68 -27.25
N ASN A 226 -0.92 2.28 -25.98
CA ASN A 226 -0.70 0.91 -25.52
C ASN A 226 -2.02 0.15 -25.30
N GLU A 227 -3.11 0.64 -25.91
CA GLU A 227 -4.43 0.01 -25.96
C GLU A 227 -5.06 -0.23 -24.58
N PHE A 228 -4.72 0.59 -23.58
CA PHE A 228 -5.39 0.63 -22.29
C PHE A 228 -6.58 1.59 -22.33
N LYS A 229 -7.61 1.28 -21.53
CA LYS A 229 -8.78 2.14 -21.36
C LYS A 229 -8.71 2.84 -20.01
N VAL A 230 -8.77 4.17 -20.04
CA VAL A 230 -8.75 4.98 -18.82
C VAL A 230 -10.14 5.02 -18.18
N ARG A 231 -10.15 4.96 -16.85
CA ARG A 231 -11.31 5.20 -15.98
C ARG A 231 -10.89 6.14 -14.86
N CYS A 232 -11.57 7.29 -14.78
CA CYS A 232 -11.28 8.27 -13.73
C CYS A 232 -12.20 8.07 -12.54
N ILE A 233 -11.67 8.22 -11.34
CA ILE A 233 -12.42 8.19 -10.08
C ILE A 233 -12.15 9.51 -9.36
N TYR A 234 -13.16 10.06 -8.68
CA TYR A 234 -13.01 11.31 -7.94
C TYR A 234 -11.78 11.26 -7.02
N ALA A 235 -10.90 12.27 -7.14
CA ALA A 235 -9.54 12.26 -6.59
C ALA A 235 -9.48 11.90 -5.10
N ASP A 236 -10.34 12.48 -4.26
CA ASP A 236 -10.33 12.19 -2.81
C ASP A 236 -10.71 10.74 -2.51
N LEU A 237 -11.66 10.18 -3.25
CA LEU A 237 -12.08 8.78 -3.07
C LEU A 237 -11.00 7.82 -3.59
N PHE A 238 -10.35 8.17 -4.71
CA PHE A 238 -9.22 7.41 -5.23
C PHE A 238 -8.08 7.39 -4.21
N GLY A 239 -7.65 8.58 -3.75
CA GLY A 239 -6.58 8.72 -2.78
C GLY A 239 -6.86 7.99 -1.46
N LEU A 240 -8.12 8.00 -1.00
CA LEU A 240 -8.50 7.38 0.27
C LEU A 240 -8.62 5.85 0.21
N PHE A 241 -9.19 5.29 -0.86
CA PHE A 241 -9.60 3.87 -0.90
C PHE A 241 -9.00 3.04 -2.02
N LEU A 242 -8.35 3.68 -2.99
CA LEU A 242 -7.73 3.00 -4.14
C LEU A 242 -6.19 3.13 -4.13
N THR A 243 -5.61 3.68 -3.06
CA THR A 243 -4.17 3.76 -2.88
C THR A 243 -3.62 2.51 -2.21
N TYR A 244 -2.59 1.91 -2.82
CA TYR A 244 -1.79 0.90 -2.12
C TYR A 244 -0.91 1.57 -1.07
N LYS A 245 -1.20 1.30 0.20
CA LYS A 245 -0.42 1.85 1.32
C LYS A 245 0.82 1.01 1.56
N ILE A 246 1.99 1.54 1.19
CA ILE A 246 3.28 0.88 1.42
C ILE A 246 3.48 0.67 2.93
N GLU A 247 3.76 -0.56 3.32
CA GLU A 247 3.98 -0.96 4.71
C GLU A 247 5.27 -0.34 5.26
N ARG A 248 5.22 0.19 6.49
CA ARG A 248 6.36 0.84 7.16
C ARG A 248 6.29 0.68 8.68
N LEU A 249 7.34 1.11 9.39
CA LEU A 249 7.33 1.19 10.85
C LEU A 249 6.36 2.27 11.36
N TYR A 250 5.76 2.06 12.54
CA TYR A 250 4.87 3.05 13.17
C TYR A 250 5.61 4.31 13.61
N PHE A 251 5.14 5.46 13.15
CA PHE A 251 5.52 6.79 13.63
C PHE A 251 4.36 7.41 14.40
N ASN A 252 4.46 7.46 15.73
CA ASN A 252 3.35 7.86 16.61
C ASN A 252 2.70 9.21 16.25
N ILE A 253 3.47 10.17 15.76
CA ILE A 253 2.95 11.50 15.38
C ILE A 253 2.12 11.42 14.09
N LEU A 254 2.51 10.58 13.13
CA LEU A 254 1.90 10.51 11.80
C LEU A 254 0.81 9.45 11.71
N ASP A 255 1.06 8.26 12.29
CA ASP A 255 0.26 7.07 12.02
C ASP A 255 -0.89 6.86 13.03
N THR A 256 -0.95 7.64 14.12
CA THR A 256 -2.07 7.55 15.09
C THR A 256 -3.40 7.92 14.43
N SER A 257 -3.40 8.98 13.63
CA SER A 257 -4.59 9.47 12.91
C SER A 257 -5.05 8.43 11.89
N ASP A 258 -4.09 7.84 11.16
CA ASP A 258 -4.37 6.81 10.17
C ASP A 258 -4.99 5.54 10.78
N GLN A 259 -4.41 5.04 11.87
CA GLN A 259 -4.99 3.91 12.60
C GLN A 259 -6.39 4.24 13.12
N ALA A 260 -6.63 5.49 13.57
CA ALA A 260 -7.94 5.90 14.05
C ALA A 260 -9.00 5.89 12.93
N MET A 261 -8.66 6.34 11.71
CA MET A 261 -9.60 6.29 10.57
C MET A 261 -9.84 4.85 10.11
N ALA A 262 -8.79 4.04 10.03
CA ALA A 262 -8.90 2.63 9.69
C ALA A 262 -9.84 1.90 10.68
N ILE A 263 -9.71 2.14 11.99
CA ILE A 263 -10.59 1.55 13.00
C ILE A 263 -12.01 2.14 12.96
N ASN A 264 -12.15 3.44 12.74
CA ASN A 264 -13.48 4.06 12.60
C ASN A 264 -14.25 3.51 11.39
N SER A 265 -13.55 3.02 10.37
CA SER A 265 -14.20 2.40 9.21
C SER A 265 -14.99 1.13 9.53
N ILE A 266 -14.60 0.43 10.61
CA ILE A 266 -15.19 -0.85 11.03
C ILE A 266 -15.75 -0.85 12.44
N THR A 267 -15.59 0.23 13.20
CA THR A 267 -16.14 0.35 14.55
C THR A 267 -16.53 1.81 14.83
N PRO A 268 -17.56 2.06 15.66
CA PRO A 268 -17.97 3.43 15.99
C PRO A 268 -17.16 4.07 17.13
N VAL A 269 -16.12 3.39 17.62
CA VAL A 269 -15.31 3.82 18.78
C VAL A 269 -13.84 3.50 18.50
N PHE A 270 -12.99 4.51 18.56
CA PHE A 270 -11.55 4.29 18.46
C PHE A 270 -10.96 3.89 19.80
N GLN A 271 -10.20 2.80 19.80
CA GLN A 271 -9.27 2.45 20.88
C GLN A 271 -7.96 2.02 20.24
N ARG A 272 -6.83 2.39 20.86
CA ARG A 272 -5.51 2.01 20.37
C ARG A 272 -5.34 0.50 20.44
N LEU A 273 -5.05 -0.14 19.32
CA LEU A 273 -4.97 -1.60 19.23
C LEU A 273 -3.86 -2.21 20.10
N ASN A 274 -2.77 -1.48 20.35
CA ASN A 274 -1.71 -1.96 21.24
C ASN A 274 -2.12 -2.08 22.71
N THR A 275 -3.26 -1.48 23.09
CA THR A 275 -3.85 -1.62 24.43
C THR A 275 -4.76 -2.83 24.54
N SER A 276 -5.14 -3.45 23.42
CA SER A 276 -6.06 -4.58 23.41
C SER A 276 -5.45 -5.83 24.04
N HIS A 277 -6.31 -6.63 24.67
CA HIS A 277 -5.94 -7.98 25.10
C HIS A 277 -5.91 -8.90 23.88
N ILE A 278 -4.73 -9.43 23.55
CA ILE A 278 -4.54 -10.30 22.37
C ILE A 278 -4.66 -11.76 22.80
N ILE A 279 -5.53 -12.50 22.10
CA ILE A 279 -5.84 -13.90 22.34
C ILE A 279 -5.37 -14.75 21.16
N VAL A 280 -4.48 -15.68 21.46
CA VAL A 280 -4.11 -16.80 20.59
C VAL A 280 -4.36 -18.06 21.42
N THR A 281 -5.32 -18.90 21.03
CA THR A 281 -5.60 -20.12 21.80
C THR A 281 -4.63 -21.25 21.41
N PRO A 282 -4.28 -22.16 22.35
CA PRO A 282 -3.44 -23.32 22.03
C PRO A 282 -4.01 -24.19 20.91
N GLU A 283 -5.33 -24.42 20.91
CA GLU A 283 -6.02 -25.20 19.87
C GLU A 283 -5.90 -24.52 18.51
N LYS A 284 -5.94 -23.18 18.49
CA LYS A 284 -5.80 -22.41 17.26
C LYS A 284 -4.39 -22.53 16.70
N LEU A 285 -3.38 -22.46 17.57
CA LEU A 285 -1.99 -22.63 17.18
C LEU A 285 -1.73 -24.06 16.67
N GLU A 286 -2.26 -25.08 17.35
CA GLU A 286 -2.15 -26.47 16.89
C GLU A 286 -2.82 -26.69 15.53
N TYR A 287 -4.01 -26.13 15.32
CA TYR A 287 -4.66 -26.16 14.02
C TYR A 287 -3.76 -25.56 12.92
N LEU A 288 -3.10 -24.44 13.20
CA LEU A 288 -2.17 -23.80 12.27
C LEU A 288 -0.93 -24.66 12.01
N LYS A 289 -0.34 -25.29 13.04
CA LYS A 289 0.78 -26.22 12.90
C LYS A 289 0.42 -27.43 12.04
N GLN A 290 -0.78 -27.99 12.20
CA GLN A 290 -1.23 -29.16 11.45
C GLN A 290 -1.57 -28.84 9.99
N ASN A 291 -2.30 -27.74 9.74
CA ASN A 291 -2.82 -27.42 8.41
C ASN A 291 -1.89 -26.53 7.57
N LYS A 292 -0.90 -25.89 8.21
CA LYS A 292 0.10 -25.02 7.58
C LYS A 292 1.53 -25.43 7.97
N GLY A 293 1.74 -26.70 8.33
CA GLY A 293 3.01 -27.20 8.86
C GLY A 293 4.23 -26.92 8.00
N ASP A 294 4.11 -27.03 6.67
CA ASP A 294 5.22 -26.70 5.76
C ASP A 294 5.57 -25.22 5.77
N THR A 295 4.56 -24.34 5.80
CA THR A 295 4.77 -22.90 5.95
C THR A 295 5.43 -22.61 7.29
N MET A 296 4.89 -23.18 8.38
CA MET A 296 5.42 -23.03 9.74
C MET A 296 6.87 -23.47 9.88
N LYS A 297 7.24 -24.59 9.26
CA LYS A 297 8.64 -25.07 9.22
C LYS A 297 9.55 -24.11 8.47
N ARG A 298 9.14 -23.65 7.29
CA ARG A 298 9.96 -22.74 6.44
C ARG A 298 10.26 -21.41 7.13
N ILE A 299 9.29 -20.87 7.86
CA ILE A 299 9.41 -19.58 8.56
C ILE A 299 10.01 -19.71 9.97
N GLY A 300 10.43 -20.92 10.37
CA GLY A 300 11.06 -21.17 11.67
C GLY A 300 10.09 -21.09 12.85
N LEU A 301 8.79 -21.34 12.62
CA LEU A 301 7.74 -21.25 13.64
C LEU A 301 7.20 -22.61 14.10
N SER A 302 7.90 -23.71 13.83
CA SER A 302 7.48 -25.06 14.25
C SER A 302 7.22 -25.17 15.75
N ASP A 303 8.06 -24.53 16.55
CA ASP A 303 8.10 -24.68 18.01
C ASP A 303 7.64 -23.41 18.75
N ILE A 304 6.85 -22.55 18.10
CA ILE A 304 6.33 -21.37 18.81
C ILE A 304 5.22 -21.72 19.79
N THR A 305 5.07 -20.86 20.79
CA THR A 305 3.98 -20.86 21.74
C THR A 305 2.96 -19.76 21.40
N PRO A 306 1.73 -19.84 21.93
CA PRO A 306 0.75 -18.76 21.79
C PRO A 306 1.27 -17.42 22.33
N GLU A 307 2.03 -17.42 23.43
CA GLU A 307 2.58 -16.22 24.06
C GLU A 307 3.58 -15.52 23.15
N TYR A 308 4.42 -16.28 22.45
CA TYR A 308 5.35 -15.72 21.47
C TYR A 308 4.60 -15.00 20.34
N LEU A 309 3.54 -15.61 19.81
CA LEU A 309 2.74 -15.00 18.74
C LEU A 309 1.97 -13.76 19.25
N VAL A 310 1.42 -13.82 20.46
CA VAL A 310 0.82 -12.65 21.14
C VAL A 310 1.81 -11.50 21.22
N GLN A 311 3.05 -11.76 21.66
CA GLN A 311 4.09 -10.75 21.74
C GLN A 311 4.41 -10.16 20.35
N LYS A 312 4.57 -11.00 19.32
CA LYS A 312 4.85 -10.54 17.96
C LYS A 312 3.73 -9.70 17.36
N ILE A 313 2.48 -10.09 17.58
CA ILE A 313 1.32 -9.27 17.19
C ILE A 313 1.39 -7.92 17.92
N LYS A 314 1.62 -7.93 19.24
CA LYS A 314 1.65 -6.70 20.05
C LYS A 314 2.75 -5.72 19.62
N GLU A 315 3.92 -6.23 19.25
CA GLU A 315 5.06 -5.43 18.76
C GLU A 315 4.76 -4.73 17.42
N ASN A 316 3.90 -5.32 16.58
CA ASN A 316 3.70 -4.86 15.20
C ASN A 316 2.31 -4.28 14.92
N ILE A 317 1.30 -4.51 15.78
CA ILE A 317 -0.09 -4.14 15.51
C ILE A 317 -0.29 -2.65 15.18
N ASN A 318 0.57 -1.78 15.71
CA ASN A 318 0.54 -0.34 15.39
C ASN A 318 1.27 -0.01 14.09
N SER A 319 2.41 -0.65 13.84
CA SER A 319 3.20 -0.45 12.61
C SER A 319 2.50 -1.00 11.38
N ASN A 320 1.56 -1.90 11.58
CA ASN A 320 0.96 -2.61 10.49
C ASN A 320 -0.19 -1.86 9.85
N TYR A 321 -0.10 -1.78 8.53
CA TYR A 321 -1.22 -1.51 7.65
C TYR A 321 -2.38 -2.47 7.98
N LEU A 322 -3.54 -1.90 8.34
CA LEU A 322 -4.79 -2.65 8.48
C LEU A 322 -5.46 -2.74 7.10
N PHE A 323 -5.80 -3.95 6.67
CA PHE A 323 -6.41 -4.18 5.36
C PHE A 323 -7.49 -5.25 5.37
N CYS A 324 -8.31 -5.28 4.33
CA CYS A 324 -9.53 -6.12 4.30
C CYS A 324 -10.35 -5.91 5.59
N MET A 325 -10.61 -4.65 5.92
CA MET A 325 -11.36 -4.24 7.09
C MET A 325 -12.84 -4.51 6.84
N GLU A 326 -13.44 -5.33 7.69
CA GLU A 326 -14.83 -5.77 7.57
C GLU A 326 -15.56 -5.56 8.89
N PHE A 327 -16.74 -4.94 8.84
CA PHE A 327 -17.68 -4.96 9.95
C PHE A 327 -18.90 -5.79 9.60
N ASN A 328 -19.26 -6.69 10.51
CA ASN A 328 -20.48 -7.48 10.41
C ASN A 328 -21.51 -6.96 11.41
N ASP A 329 -22.50 -6.22 10.90
CA ASP A 329 -23.56 -5.63 11.72
C ASP A 329 -24.41 -6.67 12.47
N VAL A 330 -24.60 -7.87 11.90
CA VAL A 330 -25.46 -8.90 12.51
C VAL A 330 -24.82 -9.44 13.79
N TYR A 331 -23.51 -9.64 13.78
CA TYR A 331 -22.78 -10.19 14.91
C TYR A 331 -22.04 -9.13 15.73
N GLN A 332 -22.04 -7.87 15.28
CA GLN A 332 -21.26 -6.77 15.86
C GLN A 332 -19.76 -7.13 15.96
N ILE A 333 -19.23 -7.75 14.89
CA ILE A 333 -17.85 -8.22 14.85
C ILE A 333 -17.08 -7.43 13.79
N ALA A 334 -15.99 -6.79 14.22
CA ALA A 334 -14.99 -6.22 13.34
C ALA A 334 -13.89 -7.25 13.03
N LYS A 335 -13.39 -7.24 11.80
CA LYS A 335 -12.26 -8.05 11.35
C LYS A 335 -11.35 -7.22 10.46
N PHE A 336 -10.07 -7.55 10.48
CA PHE A 336 -9.09 -6.98 9.56
C PHE A 336 -7.87 -7.90 9.49
N ASN A 337 -7.03 -7.65 8.51
CA ASN A 337 -5.75 -8.32 8.36
C ASN A 337 -4.59 -7.39 8.68
N ILE A 338 -3.47 -8.00 9.07
CA ILE A 338 -2.16 -7.38 9.18
C ILE A 338 -1.10 -8.29 8.54
N ILE A 339 0.06 -7.73 8.19
CA ILE A 339 1.26 -8.50 7.83
C ILE A 339 2.22 -8.52 9.02
N LEU A 340 2.82 -9.68 9.28
CA LEU A 340 3.99 -9.81 10.15
C LEU A 340 5.17 -10.28 9.31
N GLU A 341 6.34 -9.70 9.56
CA GLU A 341 7.59 -10.19 9.02
C GLU A 341 8.35 -11.00 10.07
N ILE A 342 8.62 -12.27 9.78
CA ILE A 342 9.37 -13.17 10.66
C ILE A 342 10.39 -13.92 9.80
N ASN A 343 11.67 -13.87 10.19
CA ASN A 343 12.77 -14.55 9.50
C ASN A 343 12.78 -14.32 7.98
N SER A 344 12.56 -13.07 7.56
CA SER A 344 12.47 -12.67 6.13
C SER A 344 11.29 -13.25 5.36
N TYR A 345 10.22 -13.66 6.06
CA TYR A 345 8.95 -14.06 5.46
C TYR A 345 7.81 -13.16 5.91
N LYS A 346 6.94 -12.80 4.96
CA LYS A 346 5.66 -12.17 5.24
C LYS A 346 4.61 -13.21 5.58
N ILE A 347 3.92 -12.97 6.69
CA ILE A 347 2.84 -13.80 7.20
C ILE A 347 1.62 -12.91 7.34
N GLN A 348 0.53 -13.27 6.68
CA GLN A 348 -0.72 -12.55 6.86
C GLN A 348 -1.46 -13.11 8.07
N LEU A 349 -1.91 -12.24 8.97
CA LEU A 349 -2.80 -12.59 10.06
C LEU A 349 -4.17 -11.98 9.82
N GLY A 350 -5.22 -12.75 10.03
CA GLY A 350 -6.59 -12.24 10.13
C GLY A 350 -7.01 -12.20 11.59
N LEU A 351 -7.42 -11.02 12.05
CA LEU A 351 -7.76 -10.71 13.43
C LEU A 351 -9.25 -10.37 13.54
N LYS A 352 -9.86 -10.82 14.64
CA LYS A 352 -11.17 -10.40 15.10
C LYS A 352 -10.97 -9.32 16.14
N TYR A 353 -11.68 -8.20 16.02
CA TYR A 353 -11.69 -7.15 17.03
C TYR A 353 -13.06 -7.06 17.69
N ASP A 354 -13.06 -7.29 19.01
CA ASP A 354 -14.17 -7.02 19.91
C ASP A 354 -13.88 -5.70 20.62
N TYR A 355 -14.43 -4.61 20.08
CA TYR A 355 -14.21 -3.26 20.59
C TYR A 355 -14.89 -2.99 21.93
N ALA A 356 -15.92 -3.76 22.29
CA ALA A 356 -16.61 -3.61 23.58
C ALA A 356 -15.71 -4.09 24.73
N ASN A 357 -14.99 -5.19 24.50
CA ASN A 357 -14.07 -5.79 25.48
C ASN A 357 -12.60 -5.46 25.23
N ASN A 358 -12.30 -4.57 24.27
CA ASN A 358 -10.95 -4.23 23.81
C ASN A 358 -10.07 -5.47 23.58
N THR A 359 -10.58 -6.45 22.83
CA THR A 359 -9.96 -7.76 22.66
C THR A 359 -9.70 -8.07 21.19
N LEU A 360 -8.49 -8.54 20.88
CA LEU A 360 -8.10 -9.02 19.55
C LEU A 360 -7.91 -10.53 19.57
N SER A 361 -8.58 -11.26 18.70
CA SER A 361 -8.44 -12.73 18.59
C SER A 361 -7.92 -13.14 17.24
N LEU A 362 -6.94 -14.04 17.21
CA LEU A 362 -6.41 -14.59 15.96
C LEU A 362 -7.40 -15.54 15.28
N ILE A 363 -7.84 -15.21 14.07
CA ILE A 363 -8.77 -16.02 13.26
C ILE A 363 -8.02 -16.86 12.23
N THR A 364 -7.05 -16.29 11.53
CA THR A 364 -6.33 -16.98 10.44
C THR A 364 -4.88 -16.53 10.39
N MET A 365 -4.01 -17.41 9.88
CA MET A 365 -2.60 -17.14 9.63
C MET A 365 -2.18 -17.86 8.35
N TYR A 366 -1.38 -17.18 7.54
CA TYR A 366 -1.45 -17.37 6.11
C TYR A 366 -0.15 -17.11 5.38
#